data_AF-A0A1V1NUG3-F1
#
_entry.id   AF-A0A1V1NUG3-F1
#
_cell.length_a   1.000
_cell.length_b   1.000
_cell.length_c   1.000
_cell.angle_alpha   90.00
_cell.angle_beta   90.00
_cell.angle_gamma   90.00
#
_symmetry.space_group_name_H-M   'P 1'
#
loop_
_entity.id
_entity.type
_entity.pdbx_description
1 polymer ?
#
loop_
_entity_poly.entity_id
_entity_poly.type
_entity_poly.pdbx_seq_one_letter_code
_entity_poly.pdbx_strand_id
1 'polypeptide(L)' 'SLLDSIKDTALDSKVLDKESLSVAISQTLNRREKRIIYLRFYDNLSQSEIAELLNISQMHVSRLLNRSLEKLKKHLKK' A
#
# COMPACT_ATOMS: atom_id res chain seq x y z
N SER A 1 -10.61 -1.28 2.08
CA SER A 1 -9.88 0.01 2.14
C SER A 1 -8.39 -0.24 2.38
N LEU A 2 -7.48 0.69 2.04
CA LEU A 2 -6.04 0.60 2.38
C LEU A 2 -5.84 0.40 3.88
N LEU A 3 -6.66 1.08 4.70
CA LEU A 3 -6.65 0.91 6.15
C LEU A 3 -6.94 -0.54 6.57
N ASP A 4 -7.92 -1.18 5.93
CA ASP A 4 -8.29 -2.57 6.26
C ASP A 4 -7.15 -3.54 5.91
N SER A 5 -6.49 -3.33 4.77
CA SER A 5 -5.33 -4.14 4.34
C SER A 5 -4.09 -3.97 5.23
N ILE A 6 -4.03 -2.91 6.03
CA ILE A 6 -2.96 -2.67 7.00
C ILE A 6 -3.36 -3.18 8.40
N LYS A 7 -4.63 -3.07 8.78
CA LYS A 7 -5.18 -3.49 10.08
C LYS A 7 -5.14 -5.01 10.32
N ASP A 8 -5.22 -5.81 9.25
CA ASP A 8 -5.38 -7.27 9.31
C ASP A 8 -4.21 -8.06 9.95
N THR A 9 -3.18 -7.37 10.47
CA THR A 9 -1.99 -8.02 11.06
C THR A 9 -1.59 -7.36 12.37
N ALA A 10 -2.32 -7.69 13.45
CA ALA A 10 -1.96 -7.43 14.85
C ALA A 10 -1.45 -5.99 15.12
N LEU A 11 -2.06 -5.01 14.46
CA LEU A 11 -1.78 -3.60 14.71
C LEU A 11 -2.85 -3.11 15.67
N ASP A 12 -2.45 -2.71 16.87
CA ASP A 12 -3.37 -2.10 17.83
C ASP A 12 -4.11 -0.96 17.14
N SER A 13 -5.43 -1.09 17.06
CA SER A 13 -6.35 -0.22 16.35
C SER A 13 -6.37 1.23 16.85
N LYS A 14 -5.58 1.53 17.89
CA LYS A 14 -5.54 2.79 18.63
C LYS A 14 -4.69 3.89 17.97
N VAL A 15 -3.79 3.55 17.03
CA VAL A 15 -2.80 4.51 16.46
C VAL A 15 -3.02 4.79 14.96
N LEU A 16 -3.93 4.06 14.28
CA LEU A 16 -4.08 4.18 12.83
C LEU A 16 -5.10 5.25 12.41
N ASP A 17 -4.66 6.50 12.33
CA ASP A 17 -5.39 7.60 11.70
C ASP A 17 -4.89 7.93 10.28
N LYS A 18 -5.62 8.83 9.59
CA LYS A 18 -5.31 9.23 8.21
C LYS A 18 -3.98 9.99 8.11
N GLU A 19 -3.60 10.74 9.14
CA GLU A 19 -2.41 11.57 9.15
C GLU A 19 -1.15 10.72 9.27
N SER A 20 -1.14 9.79 10.22
CA SER A 20 -0.08 8.79 10.43
C SER A 20 0.12 7.93 9.19
N LEU A 21 -0.97 7.52 8.52
CA LEU A 21 -0.88 6.79 7.26
C LEU A 21 -0.27 7.65 6.13
N SER A 22 -0.66 8.92 6.01
CA SER A 22 -0.07 9.85 5.04
C SER A 22 1.44 10.01 5.25
N VAL A 23 1.87 10.20 6.49
CA VAL A 23 3.28 10.28 6.88
C VAL A 23 4.03 8.98 6.52
N ALA A 24 3.47 7.82 6.89
CA ALA A 24 4.07 6.53 6.57
C ALA A 24 4.24 6.32 5.05
N ILE A 25 3.22 6.67 4.26
CA ILE A 25 3.29 6.61 2.80
C ILE A 25 4.38 7.55 2.28
N SER A 26 4.43 8.77 2.79
CA SER A 26 5.41 9.77 2.36
C SER A 26 6.85 9.31 2.61
N GLN A 27 7.13 8.79 3.82
CA GLN A 27 8.47 8.47 4.30
C GLN A 27 9.00 7.11 3.85
N THR A 28 8.14 6.12 3.57
CA THR A 28 8.58 4.73 3.33
C THR A 28 8.46 4.27 1.89
N LEU A 29 7.54 4.84 1.12
CA LEU A 29 7.25 4.40 -0.23
C LEU A 29 7.90 5.29 -1.27
N ASN A 30 8.54 4.66 -2.26
CA ASN A 30 9.02 5.37 -3.44
C ASN A 30 7.87 5.75 -4.39
N ARG A 31 8.17 6.52 -5.44
CA ARG A 31 7.15 7.00 -6.40
C ARG A 31 6.35 5.87 -7.06
N ARG A 32 6.98 4.73 -7.37
CA ARG A 32 6.33 3.59 -8.02
C ARG A 32 5.39 2.86 -7.06
N GLU A 33 5.85 2.65 -5.83
CA GLU A 33 5.07 2.05 -4.75
C GLU A 33 3.85 2.92 -4.41
N LYS A 34 4.04 4.24 -4.25
CA LYS A 34 2.96 5.22 -4.05
C LYS A 34 1.91 5.13 -5.15
N ARG A 35 2.34 5.07 -6.41
CA ARG A 35 1.43 4.98 -7.55
C ARG A 35 0.62 3.68 -7.56
N ILE A 36 1.24 2.54 -7.25
CA ILE A 36 0.55 1.25 -7.18
C ILE A 36 -0.46 1.22 -6.02
N ILE A 37 -0.10 1.78 -4.86
CA ILE A 37 -1.04 1.94 -3.73
C ILE A 37 -2.22 2.83 -4.11
N TYR A 38 -1.96 3.95 -4.78
CA TYR A 38 -3.02 4.86 -5.23
C TYR A 38 -3.99 4.15 -6.18
N LEU A 39 -3.48 3.55 -7.25
CA LEU A 39 -4.30 2.85 -8.25
C LEU A 39 -5.11 1.72 -7.61
N ARG A 40 -4.52 0.98 -6.66
CA ARG A 40 -5.19 -0.17 -6.03
C ARG A 40 -6.30 0.24 -5.08
N PHE A 41 -6.05 1.26 -4.24
CA PHE A 41 -6.91 1.54 -3.09
C PHE A 41 -7.77 2.80 -3.22
N TYR A 42 -7.43 3.69 -4.15
CA TYR A 42 -8.20 4.91 -4.41
C TYR A 42 -8.95 4.81 -5.75
N ASP A 43 -8.28 4.32 -6.80
CA ASP A 43 -8.92 4.09 -8.11
C ASP A 43 -9.58 2.70 -8.22
N ASN A 44 -9.46 1.85 -7.19
CA ASN A 44 -10.04 0.51 -7.11
C ASN A 44 -9.65 -0.46 -8.24
N LEU A 45 -8.54 -0.20 -8.94
CA LEU A 45 -8.07 -1.08 -10.01
C LEU A 45 -7.58 -2.42 -9.45
N SER A 46 -7.90 -3.51 -10.13
CA SER A 46 -7.33 -4.84 -9.89
C SER A 46 -5.83 -4.87 -10.17
N GLN A 47 -5.14 -5.87 -9.63
CA GLN A 47 -3.70 -6.02 -9.89
C GLN A 47 -3.40 -6.28 -11.38
N SER A 48 -4.32 -6.92 -12.10
CA SER A 48 -4.21 -7.15 -13.55
C SER A 48 -4.39 -5.85 -14.34
N GLU A 49 -5.39 -5.02 -14.02
CA GLU A 49 -5.58 -3.71 -14.66
C GLU A 49 -4.37 -2.78 -14.40
N ILE A 50 -3.82 -2.81 -13.18
CA ILE A 50 -2.59 -2.06 -12.85
C ILE A 50 -1.39 -2.60 -13.65
N ALA A 51 -1.31 -3.92 -13.84
CA ALA A 51 -0.24 -4.56 -14.59
C ALA A 51 -0.24 -4.11 -16.05
N GLU A 52 -1.42 -4.11 -16.67
CA GLU A 52 -1.64 -3.60 -18.02
C GLU A 52 -1.28 -2.11 -18.12
N LEU A 53 -1.82 -1.28 -17.21
CA LEU A 53 -1.58 0.16 -17.20
C LEU A 53 -0.09 0.54 -17.04
N LEU A 54 0.65 -0.22 -16.23
CA LEU A 54 2.07 0.04 -15.95
C LEU A 54 3.02 -0.79 -16.83
N ASN A 55 2.48 -1.54 -17.79
CA ASN A 55 3.21 -2.44 -18.69
C ASN A 55 4.22 -3.34 -17.95
N ILE A 56 3.75 -4.04 -16.92
CA ILE A 56 4.51 -5.04 -16.16
C ILE A 56 3.64 -6.25 -15.87
N SER A 57 4.23 -7.36 -15.38
CA SER A 57 3.43 -8.52 -15.00
C SER A 57 2.61 -8.27 -13.73
N GLN A 58 1.43 -8.89 -13.65
CA GLN A 58 0.61 -8.88 -12.43
C GLN A 58 1.39 -9.44 -11.23
N MET A 59 2.28 -10.40 -11.44
CA MET A 59 3.15 -10.93 -10.39
C MET A 59 4.14 -9.87 -9.87
N HIS A 60 4.63 -8.97 -10.73
CA HIS A 60 5.45 -7.83 -10.30
C HIS A 60 4.63 -6.83 -9.50
N VAL A 61 3.40 -6.50 -9.95
CA VAL A 61 2.46 -5.66 -9.19
C VAL A 61 2.19 -6.23 -7.80
N SER A 62 1.88 -7.54 -7.71
CA SER A 62 1.65 -8.26 -6.46
C SER A 62 2.83 -8.12 -5.49
N ARG A 63 4.06 -8.38 -5.97
CA ARG A 63 5.27 -8.23 -5.16
C ARG A 63 5.48 -6.81 -4.66
N LEU A 64 5.23 -5.80 -5.50
CA LEU A 64 5.35 -4.39 -5.11
C LEU A 64 4.27 -3.98 -4.10
N LEU A 65 3.03 -4.43 -4.28
CA LEU A 65 1.95 -4.20 -3.32
C LEU A 65 2.28 -4.79 -1.94
N ASN A 66 2.65 -6.07 -1.90
CA ASN A 66 2.98 -6.74 -0.65
C ASN A 66 4.15 -6.06 0.05
N ARG A 67 5.23 -5.74 -0.68
CA ARG A 67 6.37 -5.00 -0.11
C ARG A 67 5.98 -3.62 0.41
N SER A 68 5.12 -2.90 -0.30
CA SER A 68 4.65 -1.58 0.11
C SER A 68 3.82 -1.66 1.39
N LEU A 69 2.88 -2.60 1.47
CA LEU A 69 2.07 -2.83 2.66
C LEU A 69 2.92 -3.21 3.87
N GLU A 70 3.92 -4.09 3.70
CA GLU A 70 4.83 -4.47 4.79
C GLU A 70 5.70 -3.29 5.27
N LYS A 71 6.16 -2.42 4.37
CA LYS A 71 6.86 -1.18 4.75
C LYS A 71 5.97 -0.27 5.60
N LEU A 72 4.72 -0.06 5.16
CA LEU A 72 3.76 0.77 5.90
C LEU A 72 3.49 0.19 7.28
N LYS A 73 3.18 -1.12 7.36
CA LYS A 73 2.97 -1.82 8.63
C LYS A 73 4.16 -1.68 9.57
N LYS A 74 5.38 -1.89 9.09
CA LYS A 74 6.60 -1.77 9.91
C LYS A 74 6.81 -0.36 10.45
N HIS A 75 6.47 0.66 9.67
CA HIS A 75 6.60 2.05 10.10
C HIS A 75 5.54 2.44 11.13
N LEU A 76 4.31 1.92 10.97
CA LEU A 76 3.19 2.19 11.87
C LEU A 76 3.21 1.36 13.16
N LYS A 77 4.03 0.31 13.23
CA LYS A 77 4.32 -0.47 14.44
C LYS A 77 5.38 0.17 15.34
N LYS A 78 6.12 1.16 14.84
CA LYS A 78 7.11 1.92 15.62
C LYS A 78 6.42 3.03 16.40
#